data_AF-A0A1N7N158-F1
#
_entry.id   AF-A0A1N7N158-F1
#
_cell.length_a   1.000
_cell.length_b   1.000
_cell.length_c   1.000
_cell.angle_alpha   90.00
_cell.angle_beta   90.00
_cell.angle_gamma   90.00
#
_symmetry.space_group_name_H-M   'P 1'
#
loop_
_entity.id
_entity.type
_entity.pdbx_description
1 polymer ?
#
loop_
_entity_poly.entity_id
_entity_poly.type
_entity_poly.pdbx_seq_one_letter_code
_entity_poly.pdbx_strand_id
1 'polypeptide(L)'
;MRKIFLFLMMSALLSAQRTELVELKQNIKDKKGTTKSITFIDSRPDKEIGTVIYNKETVDIKFANEDLKNHIENWFQDDNKTKGNNDIVILLEELKVGNIERENKNSIGKTKIKLSSFIKRNDKYYFLNRINNVFTSEPKLTPNVPKNIANNISSSISGLIKESYTSLPIADAIPESELMNYENYLNKKIQAYNTTELKEGVYKDFKSFYTQKPEFGYYTEKNKKGFVLRVKYRDEIVSNENVFGYVEGGKAYKLTPVGYLEMTKDDKGFFVVATKGELYGVNTSGGNGVMIGAMAGGIVGALIGAAIDSGSPARRPSNTDTSEMPNVYLDSLTGKYIFD
;
A
#
# COMPACT_ATOMS: atom_id res chain seq x y z
N MET A 1 53.22 -6.12 -27.30
CA MET A 1 52.92 -6.65 -25.94
C MET A 1 52.37 -5.59 -24.98
N ARG A 2 52.94 -4.38 -24.88
CA ARG A 2 52.46 -3.29 -23.99
C ARG A 2 50.98 -2.90 -24.17
N LYS A 3 50.45 -2.93 -25.40
CA LYS A 3 49.04 -2.60 -25.70
C LYS A 3 48.03 -3.68 -25.29
N ILE A 4 48.46 -4.96 -25.26
CA ILE A 4 47.61 -6.09 -24.83
C ILE A 4 47.48 -6.10 -23.30
N PHE A 5 48.56 -5.75 -22.59
CA PHE A 5 48.56 -5.64 -21.13
C PHE A 5 47.64 -4.52 -20.62
N LEU A 6 47.60 -3.38 -21.34
CA LEU A 6 46.69 -2.27 -21.02
C LEU A 6 45.21 -2.66 -21.21
N PHE A 7 44.91 -3.47 -22.23
CA PHE A 7 43.56 -3.96 -22.51
C PHE A 7 43.09 -4.99 -21.45
N LEU A 8 44.00 -5.87 -21.02
CA LEU A 8 43.75 -6.84 -19.93
C LEU A 8 43.56 -6.19 -18.55
N MET A 9 44.28 -5.10 -18.27
CA MET A 9 44.05 -4.31 -17.04
C MET A 9 42.72 -3.53 -17.08
N MET A 10 42.30 -3.06 -18.26
CA MET A 10 41.01 -2.37 -18.40
C MET A 10 39.83 -3.34 -18.20
N SER A 11 39.94 -4.60 -18.66
CA SER A 11 38.91 -5.61 -18.43
C SER A 11 38.77 -6.05 -16.96
N ALA A 12 39.83 -5.91 -16.15
CA ALA A 12 39.77 -6.20 -14.72
C ALA A 12 39.11 -5.06 -13.89
N LEU A 13 39.03 -3.84 -14.46
CA LEU A 13 38.38 -2.68 -13.84
C LEU A 13 36.87 -2.63 -14.13
N LEU A 14 36.39 -3.40 -15.10
CA LEU A 14 34.96 -3.59 -15.36
C LEU A 14 34.44 -4.72 -14.47
N SER A 15 34.45 -4.53 -13.15
CA SER A 15 33.59 -5.34 -12.29
C SER A 15 32.15 -4.99 -12.64
N ALA A 16 31.52 -5.81 -13.47
CA ALA A 16 30.13 -5.65 -13.84
C ALA A 16 29.29 -5.75 -12.56
N GLN A 17 28.76 -4.61 -12.10
CA GLN A 17 27.81 -4.59 -11.00
C GLN A 17 26.61 -5.46 -11.38
N ARG A 18 26.33 -6.47 -10.58
CA ARG A 18 25.21 -7.39 -10.82
C ARG A 18 23.93 -6.57 -10.92
N THR A 19 23.16 -6.81 -11.98
CA THR A 19 21.88 -6.11 -12.22
C THR A 19 20.74 -7.13 -12.15
N GLU A 20 19.65 -6.78 -11.48
CA GLU A 20 18.39 -7.51 -11.52
C GLU A 20 17.33 -6.65 -12.23
N LEU A 21 16.64 -7.25 -13.20
CA LEU A 21 15.69 -6.54 -14.05
C LEU A 21 14.24 -6.73 -13.58
N VAL A 22 13.50 -5.63 -13.49
CA VAL A 22 12.05 -5.60 -13.30
C VAL A 22 11.39 -5.83 -14.65
N GLU A 23 10.83 -7.01 -14.85
CA GLU A 23 10.08 -7.36 -16.05
C GLU A 23 8.57 -7.15 -15.84
N LEU A 24 7.94 -6.33 -16.68
CA LEU A 24 6.49 -6.08 -16.66
C LEU A 24 5.77 -7.03 -17.63
N LYS A 25 5.70 -8.30 -17.26
CA LYS A 25 5.16 -9.39 -18.10
C LYS A 25 3.94 -10.09 -17.53
N GLN A 26 3.39 -9.58 -16.43
CA GLN A 26 2.21 -10.18 -15.80
C GLN A 26 0.97 -9.97 -16.69
N ASN A 27 -0.09 -10.72 -16.46
CA ASN A 27 -1.36 -10.45 -17.13
C ASN A 27 -2.05 -9.24 -16.48
N ILE A 28 -2.42 -8.24 -17.29
CA ILE A 28 -3.20 -7.05 -16.92
C ILE A 28 -4.51 -6.93 -17.69
N LYS A 29 -5.07 -8.05 -18.17
CA LYS A 29 -6.35 -8.09 -18.87
C LYS A 29 -7.49 -7.54 -18.03
N ASP A 30 -8.14 -6.51 -18.54
CA ASP A 30 -9.46 -6.04 -18.15
C ASP A 30 -10.51 -7.04 -18.61
N LYS A 31 -10.91 -7.93 -17.68
CA LYS A 31 -11.90 -8.97 -17.97
C LYS A 31 -13.27 -8.42 -18.36
N LYS A 32 -13.59 -7.18 -17.95
CA LYS A 32 -14.88 -6.54 -18.26
C LYS A 32 -14.82 -5.71 -19.54
N GLY A 33 -13.63 -5.40 -20.04
CA GLY A 33 -13.43 -4.59 -21.23
C GLY A 33 -14.03 -3.19 -21.10
N THR A 34 -13.96 -2.57 -19.92
CA THR A 34 -14.51 -1.23 -19.66
C THR A 34 -13.50 -0.12 -19.96
N THR A 35 -12.22 -0.48 -20.06
CA THR A 35 -11.10 0.45 -20.27
C THR A 35 -10.80 0.60 -21.75
N LYS A 36 -10.66 1.85 -22.20
CA LYS A 36 -10.32 2.22 -23.58
C LYS A 36 -8.81 2.27 -23.77
N SER A 37 -8.12 2.95 -22.86
CA SER A 37 -6.68 3.12 -22.87
C SER A 37 -6.13 3.28 -21.45
N ILE A 38 -4.84 2.97 -21.32
CA ILE A 38 -4.01 3.39 -20.19
C ILE A 38 -3.03 4.44 -20.71
N THR A 39 -2.86 5.53 -19.97
CA THR A 39 -1.75 6.47 -20.10
C THR A 39 -0.83 6.32 -18.91
N PHE A 40 0.47 6.21 -19.14
CA PHE A 40 1.44 6.11 -18.05
C PHE A 40 2.28 7.39 -17.94
N ILE A 41 2.41 7.90 -16.70
CA ILE A 41 3.18 9.09 -16.38
C ILE A 41 4.20 8.71 -15.29
N ASP A 42 5.49 8.74 -15.63
CA ASP A 42 6.56 8.66 -14.64
C ASP A 42 6.89 10.07 -14.15
N SER A 43 6.37 10.43 -12.97
CA SER A 43 6.59 11.73 -12.34
C SER A 43 7.75 11.76 -11.35
N ARG A 44 8.50 10.66 -11.21
CA ARG A 44 9.64 10.62 -10.29
C ARG A 44 10.68 11.68 -10.69
N PRO A 45 11.19 12.49 -9.75
CA PRO A 45 12.27 13.43 -10.06
C PRO A 45 13.56 12.68 -10.41
N ASP A 46 13.79 11.53 -9.78
CA ASP A 46 14.91 10.64 -10.03
C ASP A 46 14.41 9.31 -10.62
N LYS A 47 14.89 8.98 -11.82
CA LYS A 47 14.47 7.78 -12.56
C LYS A 47 15.18 6.51 -12.11
N GLU A 48 16.31 6.63 -11.39
CA GLU A 48 17.01 5.48 -10.85
C GLU A 48 16.17 4.80 -9.76
N ILE A 49 16.08 3.47 -9.80
CA ILE A 49 15.36 2.70 -8.77
C ILE A 49 16.26 2.56 -7.53
N GLY A 50 17.53 2.21 -7.71
CA GLY A 50 18.51 2.09 -6.63
C GLY A 50 19.08 0.68 -6.51
N THR A 51 19.85 0.45 -5.44
CA THR A 51 20.62 -0.77 -5.24
C THR A 51 20.25 -1.47 -3.93
N VAL A 52 20.47 -2.77 -3.87
CA VAL A 52 20.29 -3.59 -2.67
C VAL A 52 21.56 -4.40 -2.40
N ILE A 53 21.91 -4.58 -1.13
CA ILE A 53 23.04 -5.43 -0.75
C ILE A 53 22.49 -6.83 -0.49
N TYR A 54 23.01 -7.80 -1.22
CA TYR A 54 22.63 -9.20 -1.10
C TYR A 54 23.89 -10.08 -1.16
N ASN A 55 24.09 -10.95 -0.16
CA ASN A 55 25.28 -11.80 -0.05
C ASN A 55 26.62 -11.03 -0.17
N LYS A 56 26.70 -9.84 0.44
CA LYS A 56 27.86 -8.91 0.38
C LYS A 56 28.14 -8.31 -1.01
N GLU A 57 27.26 -8.53 -1.99
CA GLU A 57 27.32 -7.91 -3.30
C GLU A 57 26.28 -6.79 -3.40
N THR A 58 26.64 -5.69 -4.06
CA THR A 58 25.70 -4.65 -4.45
C THR A 58 25.01 -5.06 -5.75
N VAL A 59 23.70 -5.19 -5.71
CA VAL A 59 22.86 -5.51 -6.87
C VAL A 59 22.05 -4.29 -7.27
N ASP A 60 22.21 -3.85 -8.51
CA ASP A 60 21.44 -2.76 -9.10
C ASP A 60 20.06 -3.25 -9.55
N ILE A 61 19.01 -2.50 -9.27
CA ILE A 61 17.65 -2.81 -9.69
C ILE A 61 17.26 -1.86 -10.81
N LYS A 62 16.86 -2.39 -11.97
CA LYS A 62 16.48 -1.58 -13.14
C LYS A 62 15.24 -2.15 -13.82
N PHE A 63 14.49 -1.32 -14.52
CA PHE A 63 13.48 -1.84 -15.43
C PHE A 63 14.15 -2.51 -16.63
N ALA A 64 13.57 -3.60 -17.11
CA ALA A 64 14.03 -4.25 -18.33
C ALA A 64 13.85 -3.35 -19.57
N ASN A 65 12.89 -2.43 -19.52
CA ASN A 65 12.61 -1.45 -20.57
C ASN A 65 12.71 -0.04 -20.01
N GLU A 66 13.56 0.80 -20.62
CA GLU A 66 13.77 2.19 -20.19
C GLU A 66 12.60 3.10 -20.60
N ASP A 67 11.92 2.81 -21.71
CA ASP A 67 10.72 3.52 -22.14
C ASP A 67 9.47 2.90 -21.49
N LEU A 68 9.33 3.17 -20.19
CA LEU A 68 8.23 2.66 -19.38
C LEU A 68 6.86 3.05 -19.92
N LYS A 69 6.75 4.26 -20.45
CA LYS A 69 5.48 4.77 -20.97
C LYS A 69 5.01 3.90 -22.12
N ASN A 70 5.81 3.81 -23.19
CA ASN A 70 5.41 3.03 -24.35
C ASN A 70 5.30 1.54 -24.01
N HIS A 71 6.15 1.02 -23.12
CA HIS A 71 6.08 -0.37 -22.70
C HIS A 71 4.75 -0.71 -22.01
N ILE A 72 4.31 0.09 -21.03
CA ILE A 72 3.06 -0.16 -20.28
C ILE A 72 1.83 0.09 -21.17
N GLU A 73 1.85 1.15 -21.98
CA GLU A 73 0.75 1.46 -22.89
C GLU A 73 0.56 0.34 -23.93
N ASN A 74 1.65 -0.18 -24.51
CA ASN A 74 1.61 -1.33 -25.42
C ASN A 74 1.21 -2.63 -24.71
N TRP A 75 1.73 -2.89 -23.51
CA TRP A 75 1.35 -4.04 -22.69
C TRP A 75 -0.16 -4.09 -22.47
N PHE A 76 -0.81 -2.94 -22.24
CA PHE A 76 -2.26 -2.86 -22.17
C PHE A 76 -2.93 -3.22 -23.52
N GLN A 77 -2.47 -2.67 -24.64
CA GLN A 77 -3.01 -2.98 -25.97
C GLN A 77 -2.88 -4.48 -26.34
N ASP A 78 -1.80 -5.10 -25.88
CA ASP A 78 -1.52 -6.51 -26.15
C ASP A 78 -2.46 -7.42 -25.36
N ASP A 79 -2.65 -7.15 -24.06
CA ASP A 79 -3.50 -7.95 -23.18
C ASP A 79 -5.02 -7.70 -23.39
N ASN A 80 -5.40 -6.56 -23.99
CA ASN A 80 -6.79 -6.10 -24.06
C ASN A 80 -7.28 -5.82 -25.49
N LYS A 81 -7.84 -6.86 -26.12
CA LYS A 81 -8.42 -6.75 -27.47
C LYS A 81 -9.81 -6.12 -27.49
N THR A 82 -10.59 -6.30 -26.42
CA THR A 82 -11.88 -5.63 -26.24
C THR A 82 -11.67 -4.36 -25.42
N LYS A 83 -12.15 -3.24 -25.94
CA LYS A 83 -11.98 -1.92 -25.33
C LYS A 83 -13.32 -1.33 -24.92
N GLY A 84 -13.32 -0.61 -23.81
CA GLY A 84 -14.46 0.18 -23.35
C GLY A 84 -14.27 1.66 -23.60
N ASN A 85 -14.74 2.48 -22.65
CA ASN A 85 -14.82 3.94 -22.79
C ASN A 85 -14.02 4.71 -21.74
N ASN A 86 -13.44 4.04 -20.74
CA ASN A 86 -12.70 4.69 -19.68
C ASN A 86 -11.23 4.90 -20.08
N ASP A 87 -10.77 6.16 -20.05
CA ASP A 87 -9.35 6.49 -20.21
C ASP A 87 -8.71 6.49 -18.81
N ILE A 88 -7.89 5.49 -18.50
CA ILE A 88 -7.20 5.36 -17.21
C ILE A 88 -5.81 6.00 -17.31
N VAL A 89 -5.41 6.70 -16.26
CA VAL A 89 -4.10 7.32 -16.13
C VAL A 89 -3.41 6.74 -14.91
N ILE A 90 -2.19 6.24 -15.08
CA ILE A 90 -1.34 5.71 -14.01
C ILE A 90 -0.17 6.69 -13.81
N LEU A 91 0.01 7.15 -12.58
CA LEU A 91 1.03 8.10 -12.18
C LEU A 91 2.02 7.40 -11.24
N LEU A 92 3.28 7.26 -11.66
CA LEU A 92 4.38 6.76 -10.84
C LEU A 92 5.09 7.93 -10.17
N GLU A 93 4.86 8.10 -8.88
CA GLU A 93 5.34 9.24 -8.09
C GLU A 93 6.64 8.92 -7.35
N GLU A 94 6.78 7.68 -6.86
CA GLU A 94 7.96 7.24 -6.12
C GLU A 94 8.25 5.76 -6.40
N LEU A 95 9.52 5.45 -6.62
CA LEU A 95 10.02 4.07 -6.64
C LEU A 95 11.51 4.10 -6.28
N LYS A 96 11.83 3.65 -5.08
CA LYS A 96 13.19 3.59 -4.55
C LYS A 96 13.49 2.28 -3.86
N VAL A 97 14.66 1.73 -4.13
CA VAL A 97 15.22 0.54 -3.50
C VAL A 97 16.48 0.91 -2.74
N GLY A 98 16.61 0.33 -1.54
CA GLY A 98 17.77 0.51 -0.68
C GLY A 98 17.88 -0.61 0.35
N ASN A 99 18.67 -0.35 1.39
CA ASN A 99 18.84 -1.26 2.51
C ASN A 99 18.44 -0.58 3.82
N ILE A 100 17.88 -1.35 4.75
CA ILE A 100 17.84 -1.00 6.16
C ILE A 100 19.05 -1.68 6.82
N GLU A 101 19.94 -0.88 7.36
CA GLU A 101 21.07 -1.38 8.15
C GLU A 101 20.58 -1.90 9.50
N ARG A 102 21.09 -3.06 9.91
CA ARG A 102 20.91 -3.60 11.26
C ARG A 102 22.29 -3.86 11.82
N GLU A 103 22.56 -3.38 13.03
CA GLU A 103 23.79 -3.70 13.74
C GLU A 103 24.01 -5.23 13.74
N ASN A 104 25.10 -5.68 13.11
CA ASN A 104 25.55 -7.08 13.05
C ASN A 104 24.67 -8.10 12.30
N LYS A 105 23.83 -7.70 11.33
CA LYS A 105 23.01 -8.64 10.51
C LYS A 105 23.10 -8.35 9.01
N ASN A 106 22.72 -9.34 8.19
CA ASN A 106 22.48 -9.13 6.75
C ASN A 106 21.49 -7.98 6.56
N SER A 107 21.81 -7.07 5.63
CA SER A 107 20.97 -5.94 5.23
C SER A 107 19.59 -6.40 4.78
N ILE A 108 18.56 -5.64 5.14
CA ILE A 108 17.19 -5.89 4.68
C ILE A 108 16.92 -5.00 3.48
N GLY A 109 16.52 -5.61 2.37
CA GLY A 109 16.10 -4.85 1.19
C GLY A 109 14.83 -4.05 1.50
N LYS A 110 14.82 -2.76 1.20
CA LYS A 110 13.68 -1.86 1.37
C LYS A 110 13.26 -1.36 -0.01
N THR A 111 11.96 -1.35 -0.28
CA THR A 111 11.37 -0.77 -1.49
C THR A 111 10.28 0.20 -1.08
N LYS A 112 10.45 1.47 -1.39
CA LYS A 112 9.42 2.50 -1.24
C LYS A 112 8.77 2.75 -2.58
N ILE A 113 7.44 2.74 -2.63
CA ILE A 113 6.69 2.87 -3.86
C ILE A 113 5.44 3.73 -3.66
N LYS A 114 5.19 4.63 -4.61
CA LYS A 114 3.97 5.42 -4.70
C LYS A 114 3.49 5.44 -6.15
N LEU A 115 2.37 4.78 -6.41
CA LEU A 115 1.66 4.81 -7.70
C LEU A 115 0.19 5.11 -7.49
N SER A 116 -0.36 5.98 -8.32
CA SER A 116 -1.74 6.40 -8.27
C SER A 116 -2.43 6.20 -9.60
N SER A 117 -3.75 6.00 -9.54
CA SER A 117 -4.57 5.75 -10.72
C SER A 117 -5.75 6.71 -10.75
N PHE A 118 -6.09 7.14 -11.96
CA PHE A 118 -7.15 8.10 -12.22
C PHE A 118 -7.94 7.68 -13.44
N ILE A 119 -9.17 8.16 -13.54
CA ILE A 119 -9.90 8.20 -14.81
C ILE A 119 -9.89 9.63 -15.34
N LYS A 120 -9.55 9.80 -16.62
CA LYS A 120 -9.60 11.10 -17.31
C LYS A 120 -10.94 11.24 -18.03
N ARG A 121 -11.65 12.34 -17.77
CA ARG A 121 -12.90 12.71 -18.45
C ARG A 121 -12.97 14.22 -18.60
N ASN A 122 -13.19 14.72 -19.81
CA ASN A 122 -13.34 16.16 -20.11
C ASN A 122 -12.22 17.01 -19.48
N ASP A 123 -10.96 16.61 -19.70
CA ASP A 123 -9.74 17.26 -19.17
C ASP A 123 -9.66 17.39 -17.65
N LYS A 124 -10.41 16.54 -16.94
CA LYS A 124 -10.34 16.40 -15.49
C LYS A 124 -9.99 14.96 -15.12
N TYR A 125 -9.33 14.83 -14.00
CA TYR A 125 -8.90 13.56 -13.44
C TYR A 125 -9.77 13.25 -12.22
N TYR A 126 -10.14 11.99 -12.06
CA TYR A 126 -10.86 11.52 -10.89
C TYR A 126 -10.08 10.38 -10.28
N PHE A 127 -9.67 10.54 -9.03
CA PHE A 127 -8.85 9.55 -8.33
C PHE A 127 -9.60 8.21 -8.21
N LEU A 128 -8.94 7.12 -8.59
CA LEU A 128 -9.46 5.75 -8.49
C LEU A 128 -8.89 5.04 -7.26
N ASN A 129 -7.55 4.94 -7.20
CA ASN A 129 -6.86 4.14 -6.19
C ASN A 129 -5.36 4.46 -6.18
N ARG A 130 -4.67 4.02 -5.12
CA ARG A 130 -3.24 4.24 -4.91
C ARG A 130 -2.59 3.06 -4.20
N ILE A 131 -1.32 2.84 -4.53
CA ILE A 131 -0.35 2.15 -3.69
C ILE A 131 0.60 3.22 -3.17
N ASN A 132 0.71 3.37 -1.85
CA ASN A 132 1.67 4.23 -1.19
C ASN A 132 2.21 3.45 0.01
N ASN A 133 3.36 2.80 -0.14
CA ASN A 133 3.84 1.91 0.90
C ASN A 133 5.35 1.61 0.83
N VAL A 134 5.84 1.02 1.91
CA VAL A 134 7.17 0.41 2.01
C VAL A 134 7.03 -1.11 2.10
N PHE A 135 7.77 -1.81 1.25
CA PHE A 135 7.99 -3.25 1.33
C PHE A 135 9.40 -3.52 1.84
N THR A 136 9.58 -4.53 2.67
CA THR A 136 10.91 -4.98 3.08
C THR A 136 11.10 -6.49 2.88
N SER A 137 12.26 -6.88 2.39
CA SER A 137 12.61 -8.27 2.06
C SER A 137 13.72 -8.73 2.99
N GLU A 138 13.37 -9.57 3.96
CA GLU A 138 14.35 -10.12 4.91
C GLU A 138 15.09 -11.31 4.28
N PRO A 139 16.44 -11.29 4.18
CA PRO A 139 17.19 -12.37 3.54
C PRO A 139 16.99 -13.76 4.18
N LYS A 140 16.63 -13.82 5.46
CA LYS A 140 16.37 -15.08 6.17
C LYS A 140 15.05 -15.74 5.76
N LEU A 141 14.07 -14.94 5.34
CA LEU A 141 12.72 -15.39 4.97
C LEU A 141 12.52 -15.39 3.45
N THR A 142 13.39 -14.69 2.72
CA THR A 142 13.25 -14.41 1.29
C THR A 142 14.46 -14.94 0.53
N PRO A 143 14.35 -16.10 -0.13
CA PRO A 143 15.35 -16.54 -1.08
C PRO A 143 15.49 -15.50 -2.21
N ASN A 144 16.74 -15.10 -2.52
CA ASN A 144 17.06 -14.12 -3.57
C ASN A 144 16.28 -12.79 -3.45
N VAL A 145 16.73 -11.95 -2.50
CA VAL A 145 16.13 -10.63 -2.22
C VAL A 145 16.00 -9.73 -3.46
N PRO A 146 17.02 -9.56 -4.32
CA PRO A 146 16.90 -8.74 -5.54
C PRO A 146 15.74 -9.17 -6.44
N LYS A 147 15.61 -10.47 -6.71
CA LYS A 147 14.53 -11.01 -7.55
C LYS A 147 13.16 -10.83 -6.91
N ASN A 148 13.06 -10.97 -5.59
CA ASN A 148 11.80 -10.72 -4.88
C ASN A 148 11.39 -9.24 -5.00
N ILE A 149 12.32 -8.31 -4.81
CA ILE A 149 12.09 -6.87 -5.02
C ILE A 149 11.60 -6.62 -6.44
N ALA A 150 12.28 -7.16 -7.46
CA ALA A 150 11.89 -6.97 -8.85
C ALA A 150 10.47 -7.49 -9.13
N ASN A 151 10.13 -8.68 -8.60
CA ASN A 151 8.80 -9.26 -8.71
C ASN A 151 7.73 -8.43 -7.96
N ASN A 152 8.04 -7.86 -6.80
CA ASN A 152 7.11 -7.02 -6.04
C ASN A 152 6.82 -5.70 -6.76
N ILE A 153 7.81 -5.08 -7.39
CA ILE A 153 7.62 -3.88 -8.21
C ILE A 153 6.70 -4.21 -9.40
N SER A 154 7.02 -5.26 -10.15
CA SER A 154 6.20 -5.74 -11.28
C SER A 154 4.77 -6.06 -10.85
N SER A 155 4.61 -6.74 -9.71
CA SER A 155 3.31 -7.09 -9.14
C SER A 155 2.55 -5.84 -8.75
N SER A 156 3.17 -4.89 -8.06
CA SER A 156 2.55 -3.62 -7.64
C SER A 156 1.97 -2.84 -8.82
N ILE A 157 2.74 -2.69 -9.89
CA ILE A 157 2.30 -2.00 -11.10
C ILE A 157 1.11 -2.75 -11.73
N SER A 158 1.24 -4.06 -11.94
CA SER A 158 0.16 -4.86 -12.54
C SER A 158 -1.11 -4.88 -11.68
N GLY A 159 -0.95 -4.89 -10.36
CA GLY A 159 -2.02 -4.90 -9.38
C GLY A 159 -2.83 -3.64 -9.40
N LEU A 160 -2.15 -2.49 -9.33
CA LEU A 160 -2.81 -1.20 -9.40
C LEU A 160 -3.59 -1.06 -10.72
N ILE A 161 -2.99 -1.47 -11.86
CA ILE A 161 -3.68 -1.46 -13.15
C ILE A 161 -4.98 -2.28 -13.08
N LYS A 162 -4.91 -3.51 -12.57
CA LYS A 162 -6.09 -4.39 -12.44
C LYS A 162 -7.14 -3.84 -11.47
N GLU A 163 -6.72 -3.29 -10.34
CA GLU A 163 -7.62 -2.64 -9.39
C GLU A 163 -8.34 -1.45 -10.04
N SER A 164 -7.62 -0.65 -10.83
CA SER A 164 -8.15 0.55 -11.51
C SER A 164 -9.35 0.27 -12.41
N TYR A 165 -9.44 -0.92 -13.03
CA TYR A 165 -10.59 -1.31 -13.86
C TYR A 165 -11.90 -1.42 -13.09
N THR A 166 -11.82 -1.61 -11.77
CA THR A 166 -12.97 -1.88 -10.90
C THR A 166 -13.15 -0.86 -9.78
N SER A 167 -12.14 -0.04 -9.51
CA SER A 167 -12.22 1.04 -8.53
C SER A 167 -13.26 2.08 -8.91
N LEU A 168 -14.04 2.53 -7.93
CA LEU A 168 -14.98 3.63 -8.10
C LEU A 168 -14.23 4.96 -7.92
N PRO A 169 -14.38 5.93 -8.85
CA PRO A 169 -13.72 7.22 -8.70
C PRO A 169 -14.28 7.99 -7.50
N ILE A 170 -13.39 8.71 -6.80
CA ILE A 170 -13.80 9.79 -5.91
C ILE A 170 -14.46 10.88 -6.77
N ALA A 171 -15.58 11.43 -6.28
CA ALA A 171 -16.42 12.35 -7.04
C ALA A 171 -15.73 13.69 -7.37
N ASP A 172 -14.78 14.09 -6.54
CA ASP A 172 -14.01 15.32 -6.71
C ASP A 172 -13.15 15.29 -7.97
N ALA A 173 -13.49 16.17 -8.90
CA ALA A 173 -12.71 16.37 -10.11
C ALA A 173 -11.42 17.15 -9.80
N ILE A 174 -10.29 16.66 -10.31
CA ILE A 174 -8.96 17.25 -10.22
C ILE A 174 -8.66 17.93 -11.56
N PRO A 175 -8.43 19.25 -11.59
CA PRO A 175 -7.94 19.94 -12.78
C PRO A 175 -6.57 19.41 -13.22
N GLU A 176 -6.28 19.43 -14.52
CA GLU A 176 -4.98 18.97 -15.04
C GLU A 176 -3.77 19.66 -14.39
N SER A 177 -3.87 20.97 -14.10
CA SER A 177 -2.84 21.74 -13.40
C SER A 177 -2.55 21.25 -11.97
N GLU A 178 -3.51 20.54 -11.36
CA GLU A 178 -3.39 20.00 -10.00
C GLU A 178 -3.04 18.51 -9.99
N LEU A 179 -2.91 17.85 -11.14
CA LEU A 179 -2.67 16.39 -11.19
C LEU A 179 -1.40 16.00 -10.41
N MET A 180 -0.34 16.80 -10.47
CA MET A 180 0.91 16.53 -9.76
C MET A 180 0.83 16.84 -8.26
N ASN A 181 -0.21 17.55 -7.82
CA ASN A 181 -0.46 17.98 -6.45
C ASN A 181 -1.82 17.46 -5.93
N TYR A 182 -2.37 16.42 -6.57
CA TYR A 182 -3.75 15.98 -6.40
C TYR A 182 -4.05 15.61 -4.94
N GLU A 183 -3.08 15.05 -4.22
CA GLU A 183 -3.25 14.64 -2.83
C GLU A 183 -3.55 15.84 -1.92
N ASN A 184 -2.75 16.91 -2.01
CA ASN A 184 -3.01 18.13 -1.25
C ASN A 184 -4.32 18.79 -1.68
N TYR A 185 -4.62 18.77 -2.99
CA TYR A 185 -5.87 19.29 -3.53
C TYR A 185 -7.10 18.56 -2.97
N LEU A 186 -7.06 17.22 -2.93
CA LEU A 186 -8.14 16.40 -2.41
C LEU A 186 -8.22 16.44 -0.87
N ASN A 187 -7.09 16.42 -0.16
CA ASN A 187 -7.05 16.41 1.31
C ASN A 187 -7.78 17.61 1.93
N LYS A 188 -7.72 18.79 1.28
CA LYS A 188 -8.47 19.99 1.70
C LYS A 188 -9.99 19.81 1.68
N LYS A 189 -10.49 18.79 0.97
CA LYS A 189 -11.93 18.48 0.83
C LYS A 189 -12.38 17.35 1.73
N ILE A 190 -11.47 16.66 2.41
CA ILE A 190 -11.77 15.50 3.25
C ILE A 190 -12.24 15.98 4.62
N GLN A 191 -13.50 15.72 4.96
CA GLN A 191 -14.10 16.26 6.19
C GLN A 191 -13.40 15.78 7.46
N ALA A 192 -13.07 14.49 7.56
CA ALA A 192 -12.37 13.94 8.73
C ALA A 192 -11.00 14.60 9.01
N TYR A 193 -10.35 15.12 7.96
CA TYR A 193 -9.04 15.75 8.09
C TYR A 193 -9.13 17.26 8.36
N ASN A 194 -10.28 17.89 8.11
CA ASN A 194 -10.44 19.35 8.26
C ASN A 194 -11.42 19.76 9.37
N THR A 195 -12.16 18.82 9.97
CA THR A 195 -13.05 19.09 11.11
C THR A 195 -12.29 19.16 12.44
N THR A 196 -12.79 19.95 13.37
CA THR A 196 -12.30 20.02 14.76
C THR A 196 -12.78 18.83 15.59
N GLU A 197 -14.00 18.35 15.31
CA GLU A 197 -14.64 17.24 16.03
C GLU A 197 -15.15 16.19 15.04
N LEU A 198 -14.94 14.92 15.37
CA LEU A 198 -15.43 13.80 14.57
C LEU A 198 -16.88 13.48 14.94
N LYS A 199 -17.70 13.14 13.94
CA LYS A 199 -19.09 12.75 14.17
C LYS A 199 -19.16 11.36 14.79
N GLU A 200 -19.91 11.27 15.88
CA GLU A 200 -20.17 10.04 16.63
C GLU A 200 -20.90 8.99 15.78
N GLY A 201 -20.55 7.71 15.98
CA GLY A 201 -21.25 6.58 15.38
C GLY A 201 -20.35 5.58 14.66
N VAL A 202 -20.98 4.56 14.07
CA VAL A 202 -20.30 3.45 13.39
C VAL A 202 -20.07 3.79 11.92
N TYR A 203 -18.90 3.43 11.40
CA TYR A 203 -18.51 3.61 10.01
C TYR A 203 -18.23 2.24 9.39
N LYS A 204 -18.87 1.94 8.26
CA LYS A 204 -18.73 0.66 7.57
C LYS A 204 -17.52 0.61 6.63
N ASP A 205 -17.11 1.76 6.13
CA ASP A 205 -15.99 1.89 5.21
C ASP A 205 -15.20 3.17 5.47
N PHE A 206 -14.02 3.28 4.84
CA PHE A 206 -13.23 4.50 4.95
C PHE A 206 -13.94 5.72 4.33
N LYS A 207 -14.84 5.49 3.36
CA LYS A 207 -15.56 6.56 2.66
C LYS A 207 -16.53 7.32 3.56
N SER A 208 -17.35 6.58 4.28
CA SER A 208 -18.25 7.08 5.32
C SER A 208 -17.47 7.80 6.41
N PHE A 209 -16.32 7.25 6.84
CA PHE A 209 -15.44 7.90 7.82
C PHE A 209 -14.91 9.24 7.30
N TYR A 210 -14.27 9.27 6.14
CA TYR A 210 -13.65 10.51 5.65
C TYR A 210 -14.68 11.59 5.31
N THR A 211 -15.88 11.19 4.88
CA THR A 211 -17.02 12.10 4.64
C THR A 211 -17.83 12.42 5.89
N GLN A 212 -17.44 11.90 7.06
CA GLN A 212 -18.13 12.11 8.34
C GLN A 212 -19.64 11.84 8.23
N LYS A 213 -19.97 10.66 7.69
CA LYS A 213 -21.32 10.13 7.51
C LYS A 213 -21.43 8.75 8.19
N PRO A 214 -21.56 8.70 9.52
CA PRO A 214 -21.77 7.44 10.24
C PRO A 214 -23.08 6.79 9.81
N GLU A 215 -23.16 5.47 9.96
CA GLU A 215 -24.27 4.65 9.50
C GLU A 215 -25.42 4.66 10.51
N PHE A 216 -26.61 5.01 10.03
CA PHE A 216 -27.78 5.17 10.89
C PHE A 216 -28.28 3.82 11.44
N GLY A 217 -28.58 3.78 12.74
CA GLY A 217 -29.12 2.61 13.43
C GLY A 217 -28.08 1.54 13.80
N TYR A 218 -26.80 1.77 13.46
CA TYR A 218 -25.69 0.94 13.92
C TYR A 218 -25.18 1.43 15.28
N TYR A 219 -24.85 0.51 16.18
CA TYR A 219 -24.32 0.84 17.50
C TYR A 219 -23.27 -0.18 17.97
N THR A 220 -22.46 0.21 18.95
CA THR A 220 -21.44 -0.65 19.55
C THR A 220 -21.98 -1.38 20.78
N GLU A 221 -21.78 -2.69 20.86
CA GLU A 221 -22.02 -3.45 22.08
C GLU A 221 -20.74 -3.49 22.90
N LYS A 222 -20.82 -3.17 24.20
CA LYS A 222 -19.68 -3.16 25.12
C LYS A 222 -19.75 -4.27 26.15
N ASN A 223 -18.60 -4.67 26.68
CA ASN A 223 -18.53 -5.52 27.86
C ASN A 223 -18.73 -4.71 29.15
N LYS A 224 -18.78 -5.42 30.29
CA LYS A 224 -18.91 -4.82 31.63
C LYS A 224 -17.80 -3.83 32.00
N LYS A 225 -16.66 -3.85 31.29
CA LYS A 225 -15.52 -2.94 31.50
C LYS A 225 -15.53 -1.75 30.51
N GLY A 226 -16.58 -1.62 29.69
CA GLY A 226 -16.71 -0.52 28.72
C GLY A 226 -16.01 -0.74 27.38
N PHE A 227 -15.35 -1.89 27.15
CA PHE A 227 -14.70 -2.17 25.87
C PHE A 227 -15.70 -2.63 24.82
N VAL A 228 -15.60 -2.08 23.61
CA VAL A 228 -16.43 -2.48 22.47
C VAL A 228 -16.08 -3.91 22.04
N LEU A 229 -17.11 -4.76 22.03
CA LEU A 229 -17.03 -6.16 21.62
C LEU A 229 -17.28 -6.33 20.13
N ARG A 230 -18.34 -5.70 19.63
CA ARG A 230 -18.86 -5.85 18.26
C ARG A 230 -19.79 -4.69 17.91
N VAL A 231 -20.13 -4.60 16.62
CA VAL A 231 -21.16 -3.70 16.09
C VAL A 231 -22.46 -4.48 15.91
N LYS A 232 -23.58 -3.82 16.20
CA LYS A 232 -24.93 -4.34 15.94
C LYS A 232 -25.77 -3.40 15.09
N TYR A 233 -26.73 -3.97 14.37
CA TYR A 233 -27.80 -3.28 13.67
C TYR A 233 -29.11 -4.03 13.92
N ARG A 234 -30.12 -3.35 14.48
CA ARG A 234 -31.40 -4.00 14.87
C ARG A 234 -31.19 -5.28 15.71
N ASP A 235 -30.26 -5.21 16.65
CA ASP A 235 -29.83 -6.29 17.55
C ASP A 235 -29.12 -7.49 16.90
N GLU A 236 -28.97 -7.49 15.56
CA GLU A 236 -28.17 -8.46 14.83
C GLU A 236 -26.69 -8.08 14.82
N ILE A 237 -25.82 -9.09 14.90
CA ILE A 237 -24.37 -8.90 14.86
C ILE A 237 -23.95 -8.59 13.43
N VAL A 238 -23.24 -7.48 13.24
CA VAL A 238 -22.67 -7.11 11.96
C VAL A 238 -21.32 -7.79 11.79
N SER A 239 -21.10 -8.45 10.65
CA SER A 239 -19.81 -9.07 10.32
C SER A 239 -18.69 -8.02 10.32
N ASN A 240 -17.55 -8.37 10.91
CA ASN A 240 -16.37 -7.50 11.00
C ASN A 240 -15.88 -7.01 9.63
N GLU A 241 -16.06 -7.80 8.56
CA GLU A 241 -15.67 -7.40 7.20
C GLU A 241 -16.45 -6.19 6.67
N ASN A 242 -17.61 -5.91 7.27
CA ASN A 242 -18.50 -4.80 6.91
C ASN A 242 -18.34 -3.59 7.83
N VAL A 243 -17.29 -3.55 8.66
CA VAL A 243 -17.06 -2.49 9.64
C VAL A 243 -15.65 -1.92 9.44
N PHE A 244 -15.56 -0.60 9.26
CA PHE A 244 -14.28 0.10 9.27
C PHE A 244 -13.87 0.46 10.70
N GLY A 245 -14.81 0.97 11.49
CA GLY A 245 -14.53 1.51 12.81
C GLY A 245 -15.73 2.24 13.41
N TYR A 246 -15.49 2.96 14.51
CA TYR A 246 -16.48 3.84 15.13
C TYR A 246 -15.81 5.09 15.69
N VAL A 247 -16.60 6.13 15.92
CA VAL A 247 -16.21 7.29 16.73
C VAL A 247 -17.05 7.26 18.00
N GLU A 248 -16.39 7.42 19.13
CA GLU A 248 -17.00 7.57 20.45
C GLU A 248 -16.26 8.60 21.30
N GLY A 249 -16.96 9.63 21.79
CA GLY A 249 -16.38 10.66 22.67
C GLY A 249 -15.30 11.47 21.96
N GLY A 250 -15.52 11.78 20.68
CA GLY A 250 -14.56 12.47 19.81
C GLY A 250 -13.35 11.63 19.36
N LYS A 251 -13.22 10.38 19.84
CA LYS A 251 -12.11 9.49 19.48
C LYS A 251 -12.53 8.49 18.41
N ALA A 252 -11.71 8.34 17.38
CA ALA A 252 -11.91 7.34 16.34
C ALA A 252 -11.23 6.02 16.72
N TYR A 253 -11.86 4.91 16.37
CA TYR A 253 -11.35 3.56 16.60
C TYR A 253 -11.46 2.74 15.32
N LYS A 254 -10.36 2.17 14.86
CA LYS A 254 -10.30 1.32 13.67
C LYS A 254 -10.43 -0.15 14.06
N LEU A 255 -11.28 -0.89 13.35
CA LEU A 255 -11.34 -2.34 13.49
C LEU A 255 -10.07 -2.98 12.87
N THR A 256 -9.46 -3.89 13.63
CA THR A 256 -8.28 -4.68 13.25
C THR A 256 -8.48 -6.15 13.66
N PRO A 257 -7.65 -7.08 13.16
CA PRO A 257 -7.61 -8.46 13.64
C PRO A 257 -7.51 -8.60 15.17
N VAL A 258 -6.89 -7.62 15.85
CA VAL A 258 -6.74 -7.62 17.31
C VAL A 258 -7.81 -6.81 18.07
N GLY A 259 -8.91 -6.45 17.39
CA GLY A 259 -10.00 -5.64 17.93
C GLY A 259 -9.92 -4.18 17.47
N TYR A 260 -10.53 -3.27 18.24
CA TYR A 260 -10.59 -1.86 17.89
C TYR A 260 -9.39 -1.11 18.47
N LEU A 261 -8.58 -0.50 17.60
CA LEU A 261 -7.43 0.33 17.99
C LEU A 261 -7.79 1.81 17.86
N GLU A 262 -7.43 2.62 18.85
CA GLU A 262 -7.60 4.08 18.80
C GLU A 262 -6.79 4.65 17.62
N MET A 263 -7.42 5.53 16.86
CA MET A 263 -6.79 6.32 15.81
C MET A 263 -6.42 7.68 16.37
N THR A 264 -5.15 8.02 16.23
CA THR A 264 -4.62 9.35 16.57
C THR A 264 -4.43 10.14 15.28
N LYS A 265 -4.61 11.46 15.34
CA LYS A 265 -4.38 12.37 14.21
C LYS A 265 -3.25 13.33 14.53
N ASP A 266 -2.33 13.47 13.59
CA ASP A 266 -1.31 14.52 13.58
C ASP A 266 -1.25 15.21 12.21
N ASP A 267 -0.17 15.98 11.96
CA ASP A 267 0.04 16.72 10.72
C ASP A 267 0.20 15.81 9.48
N LYS A 268 0.61 14.55 9.65
CA LYS A 268 0.72 13.56 8.57
C LYS A 268 -0.60 12.83 8.31
N GLY A 269 -1.50 12.83 9.29
CA GLY A 269 -2.85 12.29 9.15
C GLY A 269 -3.23 11.37 10.30
N PHE A 270 -4.21 10.50 10.05
CA PHE A 270 -4.61 9.50 11.03
C PHE A 270 -3.64 8.32 11.05
N PHE A 271 -3.31 7.80 12.22
CA PHE A 271 -2.50 6.61 12.42
C PHE A 271 -3.02 5.75 13.58
N VAL A 272 -2.57 4.50 13.61
CA VAL A 272 -2.74 3.58 14.74
C VAL A 272 -1.36 3.12 15.22
N VAL A 273 -1.21 2.94 16.54
CA VAL A 273 0.01 2.35 17.11
C VAL A 273 -0.13 0.83 17.09
N ALA A 274 0.56 0.18 16.15
CA ALA A 274 0.40 -1.26 15.93
C ALA A 274 1.56 -1.90 15.18
N THR A 275 1.75 -3.19 15.41
CA THR A 275 2.63 -4.01 14.58
C THR A 275 1.90 -4.50 13.33
N LYS A 276 2.64 -4.88 12.29
CA LYS A 276 2.05 -5.41 11.05
C LYS A 276 1.20 -6.67 11.28
N GLY A 277 1.61 -7.53 12.21
CA GLY A 277 0.86 -8.75 12.57
C GLY A 277 -0.49 -8.45 13.23
N GLU A 278 -0.60 -7.33 13.94
CA GLU A 278 -1.88 -6.90 14.53
C GLU A 278 -2.85 -6.33 13.49
N LEU A 279 -2.32 -5.75 12.40
CA LEU A 279 -3.11 -5.14 11.34
C LEU A 279 -3.56 -6.14 10.26
N TYR A 280 -2.79 -7.22 10.02
CA TYR A 280 -3.07 -8.23 8.98
C TYR A 280 -3.25 -9.67 9.49
N GLY A 281 -2.97 -9.96 10.76
CA GLY A 281 -3.01 -11.30 11.33
C GLY A 281 -1.70 -12.11 11.14
N VAL A 282 -1.58 -13.23 11.87
CA VAL A 282 -0.35 -14.05 11.96
C VAL A 282 -0.20 -15.06 10.80
N ASN A 283 -1.27 -15.33 10.04
CA ASN A 283 -1.32 -16.41 9.04
C ASN A 283 -1.08 -15.97 7.58
N THR A 284 -0.55 -14.78 7.31
CA THR A 284 -0.27 -14.35 5.92
C THR A 284 1.02 -14.97 5.34
N SER A 285 1.41 -16.16 5.76
CA SER A 285 2.63 -16.88 5.28
C SER A 285 2.34 -17.91 4.18
N GLY A 286 1.13 -17.96 3.62
CA GLY A 286 0.72 -18.92 2.60
C GLY A 286 0.52 -18.29 1.23
N GLY A 287 1.14 -18.87 0.20
CA GLY A 287 1.13 -18.38 -1.17
C GLY A 287 -0.22 -18.38 -1.88
N ASN A 288 -0.20 -17.77 -3.06
CA ASN A 288 -1.25 -17.72 -4.09
C ASN A 288 -2.51 -16.92 -3.75
N GLY A 289 -2.38 -15.60 -3.86
CA GLY A 289 -3.53 -14.71 -3.99
C GLY A 289 -3.13 -13.26 -3.76
N VAL A 290 -2.66 -12.60 -4.82
CA VAL A 290 -2.71 -11.13 -5.07
C VAL A 290 -3.00 -10.27 -3.83
N MET A 291 -2.12 -10.32 -2.82
CA MET A 291 -2.11 -9.38 -1.69
C MET A 291 -1.03 -8.35 -2.00
N ILE A 292 -1.26 -7.62 -3.09
CA ILE A 292 -0.37 -6.58 -3.60
C ILE A 292 -0.42 -5.43 -2.59
N GLY A 293 0.48 -5.46 -1.61
CA GLY A 293 0.51 -4.47 -0.53
C GLY A 293 0.87 -5.00 0.86
N ALA A 294 0.67 -6.29 1.15
CA ALA A 294 0.76 -6.80 2.53
C ALA A 294 1.98 -7.70 2.81
N MET A 295 2.62 -8.26 1.78
CA MET A 295 3.74 -9.20 1.94
C MET A 295 4.98 -8.54 1.34
N ALA A 296 5.77 -7.80 2.10
CA ALA A 296 6.81 -8.35 2.96
C ALA A 296 7.34 -7.23 3.89
N GLY A 297 7.71 -7.58 5.13
CA GLY A 297 8.55 -6.75 6.00
C GLY A 297 8.31 -6.88 7.51
N GLY A 298 9.38 -7.16 8.28
CA GLY A 298 9.40 -7.42 9.74
C GLY A 298 9.14 -6.17 10.60
N ILE A 299 9.09 -6.19 11.95
CA ILE A 299 9.28 -7.22 12.99
C ILE A 299 7.94 -7.89 13.31
N VAL A 300 7.94 -9.22 13.46
CA VAL A 300 6.86 -9.93 14.14
C VAL A 300 6.97 -9.57 15.63
N GLY A 301 6.25 -8.52 16.05
CA GLY A 301 5.95 -8.34 17.47
C GLY A 301 4.97 -9.43 17.84
N ALA A 302 5.50 -10.57 18.29
CA ALA A 302 4.69 -11.68 18.78
C ALA A 302 4.04 -11.29 20.11
N LEU A 303 2.90 -10.60 20.04
CA LEU A 303 1.94 -10.54 21.14
C LEU A 303 0.53 -10.68 20.57
N ILE A 304 0.22 -11.88 20.06
CA ILE A 304 -1.17 -12.34 20.11
C ILE A 304 -1.28 -13.22 21.35
N GLY A 305 -1.67 -12.59 22.46
CA GLY A 305 -2.06 -13.31 23.67
C GLY A 305 -3.26 -14.21 23.35
N ALA A 306 -3.07 -15.51 23.50
CA ALA A 306 -4.12 -16.49 23.32
C ALA A 306 -5.20 -16.31 24.40
N ALA A 307 -6.40 -15.93 23.98
CA ALA A 307 -7.64 -16.23 24.69
C ALA A 307 -8.62 -16.73 23.64
N ILE A 308 -8.56 -18.04 23.38
CA ILE A 308 -9.46 -18.74 22.48
C ILE A 308 -10.73 -19.02 23.27
N ASP A 309 -11.74 -18.18 23.06
CA ASP A 309 -13.14 -18.60 23.15
C ASP A 309 -13.73 -18.36 21.76
N SER A 310 -14.35 -19.40 21.19
CA SER A 310 -14.54 -19.65 19.75
C SER A 310 -15.58 -18.75 19.05
N GLY A 311 -15.62 -17.47 19.43
CA GLY A 311 -16.45 -16.43 18.81
C GLY A 311 -15.96 -15.00 18.99
N SER A 312 -14.76 -14.77 19.54
CA SER A 312 -14.17 -13.42 19.69
C SER A 312 -12.84 -13.29 18.95
N PRO A 313 -12.57 -12.17 18.25
CA PRO A 313 -11.24 -11.92 17.68
C PRO A 313 -10.21 -11.93 18.80
N ALA A 314 -8.99 -12.38 18.48
CA ALA A 314 -7.86 -12.22 19.40
C ALA A 314 -7.77 -10.74 19.82
N ARG A 315 -7.48 -10.44 21.08
CA ARG A 315 -7.47 -9.04 21.57
C ARG A 315 -6.10 -8.65 22.07
N ARG A 316 -5.71 -7.41 21.77
CA ARG A 316 -4.57 -6.78 22.45
C ARG A 316 -4.87 -6.67 23.95
N PRO A 317 -4.03 -7.23 24.84
CA PRO A 317 -4.15 -7.01 26.28
C PRO A 317 -4.08 -5.52 26.63
N SER A 318 -4.83 -5.08 27.64
CA SER A 318 -4.83 -3.68 28.08
C SER A 318 -3.48 -3.19 28.61
N ASN A 319 -2.59 -4.10 28.99
CA ASN A 319 -1.28 -3.82 29.58
C ASN A 319 -0.14 -4.06 28.57
N THR A 320 -0.45 -4.18 27.28
CA THR A 320 0.58 -4.28 26.25
C THR A 320 1.39 -2.99 26.22
N ASP A 321 2.70 -3.11 26.42
CA ASP A 321 3.62 -2.01 26.20
C ASP A 321 3.66 -1.69 24.69
N THR A 322 3.23 -0.48 24.33
CA THR A 322 3.22 0.01 22.95
C THR A 322 4.34 0.99 22.67
N SER A 323 5.26 1.23 23.62
CA SER A 323 6.32 2.25 23.50
C SER A 323 7.28 2.00 22.34
N GLU A 324 7.52 0.73 22.00
CA GLU A 324 8.36 0.32 20.87
C GLU A 324 7.57 0.04 19.57
N MET A 325 6.24 0.18 19.60
CA MET A 325 5.41 -0.07 18.41
C MET A 325 5.41 1.14 17.47
N PRO A 326 5.43 0.92 16.15
CA PRO A 326 5.42 2.02 15.20
C PRO A 326 4.03 2.64 15.07
N ASN A 327 4.02 3.93 14.70
CA ASN A 327 2.84 4.59 14.16
C ASN A 327 2.63 4.12 12.72
N VAL A 328 1.48 3.51 12.45
CA VAL A 328 1.09 3.09 11.10
C VAL A 328 0.00 4.02 10.59
N TYR A 329 0.34 4.83 9.60
CA TYR A 329 -0.57 5.85 9.06
C TYR A 329 -1.62 5.22 8.15
N LEU A 330 -2.76 5.90 8.04
CA LEU A 330 -3.77 5.64 7.04
C LEU A 330 -3.59 6.61 5.88
N ASP A 331 -3.53 6.03 4.69
CA ASP A 331 -3.60 6.74 3.44
C ASP A 331 -4.89 7.58 3.37
N SER A 332 -4.76 8.89 3.20
CA SER A 332 -5.90 9.81 3.29
C SER A 332 -6.95 9.60 2.21
N LEU A 333 -6.61 8.97 1.09
CA LEU A 333 -7.51 8.78 -0.05
C LEU A 333 -8.09 7.36 -0.12
N THR A 334 -7.38 6.37 0.43
CA THR A 334 -7.77 4.96 0.33
C THR A 334 -8.06 4.30 1.67
N GLY A 335 -7.58 4.86 2.78
CA GLY A 335 -7.67 4.26 4.12
C GLY A 335 -6.79 3.02 4.32
N LYS A 336 -5.91 2.71 3.34
CA LYS A 336 -4.91 1.64 3.41
C LYS A 336 -3.80 2.03 4.38
N TYR A 337 -3.15 1.05 4.99
CA TYR A 337 -2.01 1.29 5.88
C TYR A 337 -0.74 1.67 5.10
N ILE A 338 -0.05 2.70 5.58
CA ILE A 338 1.27 3.15 5.10
C ILE A 338 2.29 2.78 6.19
N PHE A 339 3.25 1.94 5.83
CA PHE A 339 4.39 1.59 6.68
C PHE A 339 5.61 2.45 6.32
N ASP A 340 6.39 2.84 7.33
CA ASP A 340 7.63 3.60 7.19
C ASP A 340 8.91 2.75 7.31
#